data_AF-A0A084FY99-F1
#
_entry.id   AF-A0A084FY99-F1
#
_cell.length_a   1.000
_cell.length_b   1.000
_cell.length_c   1.000
_cell.angle_alpha   90.00
_cell.angle_beta   90.00
_cell.angle_gamma   90.00
#
_symmetry.space_group_name_H-M   'P 1'
#
loop_
_entity.id
_entity.type
_entity.pdbx_description
1 polymer ?
#
loop_
_entity_poly.entity_id
_entity_poly.type
_entity_poly.pdbx_seq_one_letter_code
_entity_poly.pdbx_strand_id
1 'polypeptide(L)'
;MTPTHLSAPQPDLRFSTCSTVKVSSDVDDIGPKKVSSEAVQDPHTSAPTPPPARAEMSRLPPTTRPTVAQLLYLLGFHGIGSFIVSGGVNFGIACAMYLHTPDKITLFHLPNTLAGDAGLTLIIQPIVTWLIEALLVNLDLRTSSVSPLAYPLSPSSPVRKFLGVPSSSPTNPESQEQPSSSNRRMGLVGQILRLFFCFILPSFLILWPMSVGILTAVGEKQGSDYVFQNQWAPQIFKLVLGAVQGLLITPVMAAFWVMREGLLMTEGGLEG
;
A
#
# COMPACT_ATOMS: atom_id res chain seq x y z
N MET A 1 65.50 0.59 -23.25
CA MET A 1 64.92 -0.68 -22.76
C MET A 1 63.44 -0.44 -22.50
N THR A 2 62.64 -1.40 -22.95
CA THR A 2 61.24 -1.33 -23.39
C THR A 2 60.22 -1.20 -22.26
N PRO A 3 59.11 -0.46 -22.41
CA PRO A 3 58.00 -0.52 -21.46
C PRO A 3 57.07 -1.70 -21.80
N THR A 4 56.87 -2.59 -20.83
CA THR A 4 56.02 -3.78 -20.93
C THR A 4 54.55 -3.38 -20.75
N HIS A 5 53.77 -3.51 -21.82
CA HIS A 5 52.33 -3.32 -21.86
C HIS A 5 51.63 -4.54 -21.20
N LEU A 6 50.92 -4.32 -20.09
CA LEU A 6 50.08 -5.35 -19.47
C LEU A 6 48.65 -5.23 -20.03
N SER A 7 48.25 -6.19 -20.86
CA SER A 7 46.88 -6.30 -21.39
C SER A 7 45.94 -6.93 -20.35
N ALA A 8 44.78 -6.31 -20.16
CA ALA A 8 43.67 -6.87 -19.39
C ALA A 8 42.85 -7.87 -20.25
N PRO A 9 42.25 -8.93 -19.65
CA PRO A 9 41.41 -9.86 -20.38
C PRO A 9 39.98 -9.32 -20.57
N GLN A 10 39.43 -9.50 -21.78
CA GLN A 10 38.03 -9.22 -22.10
C GLN A 10 37.08 -10.26 -21.47
N PRO A 11 35.87 -9.87 -21.05
CA PRO A 11 34.82 -10.80 -20.66
C PRO A 11 34.04 -11.33 -21.88
N ASP A 12 33.96 -12.66 -21.98
CA ASP A 12 33.11 -13.39 -22.92
C ASP A 12 31.61 -13.17 -22.62
N LEU A 13 30.92 -12.49 -23.54
CA LEU A 13 29.47 -12.39 -23.57
C LEU A 13 28.90 -13.53 -24.44
N ARG A 14 28.59 -14.66 -23.81
CA ARG A 14 27.72 -15.70 -24.39
C ARG A 14 26.48 -15.86 -23.52
N PHE A 15 25.39 -15.22 -23.92
CA PHE A 15 24.06 -15.59 -23.47
C PHE A 15 23.21 -16.07 -24.65
N SER A 16 22.74 -17.30 -24.48
CA SER A 16 21.86 -18.09 -25.34
C SER A 16 20.59 -17.35 -25.76
N THR A 17 20.30 -17.40 -27.05
CA THR A 17 18.98 -17.20 -27.64
C THR A 17 18.39 -18.56 -28.04
N CYS A 18 17.21 -18.87 -27.50
CA CYS A 18 16.34 -20.00 -27.87
C CYS A 18 14.94 -19.63 -27.36
N SER A 19 13.81 -19.77 -28.05
CA SER A 19 13.48 -20.39 -29.33
C SER A 19 12.18 -19.75 -29.85
N THR A 20 12.11 -19.56 -31.17
CA THR A 20 10.91 -19.11 -31.89
C THR A 20 10.10 -20.34 -32.27
N VAL A 21 8.83 -20.40 -31.85
CA VAL A 21 7.90 -21.47 -32.23
C VAL A 21 7.46 -21.26 -33.69
N LYS A 22 7.78 -22.25 -34.54
CA LYS A 22 7.25 -22.40 -35.91
C LYS A 22 5.84 -22.98 -35.85
N VAL A 23 4.88 -22.29 -36.46
CA VAL A 23 3.55 -22.82 -36.79
C VAL A 23 3.68 -23.58 -38.11
N SER A 24 3.37 -24.87 -38.09
CA SER A 24 3.29 -25.73 -39.27
C SER A 24 1.94 -25.57 -39.94
N SER A 25 1.96 -25.26 -41.22
CA SER A 25 0.83 -25.28 -42.14
C SER A 25 0.84 -26.62 -42.87
N ASP A 26 -0.13 -27.48 -42.60
CA ASP A 26 -0.41 -28.65 -43.44
C ASP A 26 -1.76 -28.48 -44.11
N VAL A 27 -1.66 -28.34 -45.43
CA VAL A 27 -2.69 -28.38 -46.46
C VAL A 27 -2.43 -29.68 -47.21
N ASP A 28 -3.48 -30.49 -47.42
CA ASP A 28 -3.69 -31.48 -48.51
C ASP A 28 -4.97 -32.28 -48.12
N ASP A 29 -6.16 -32.04 -48.69
CA ASP A 29 -6.71 -32.34 -50.03
C ASP A 29 -7.10 -33.82 -50.27
N ILE A 30 -8.17 -33.98 -51.06
CA ILE A 30 -8.71 -35.13 -51.81
C ILE A 30 -9.97 -35.83 -51.26
N GLY A 31 -11.11 -35.59 -51.95
CA GLY A 31 -12.05 -36.65 -52.33
C GLY A 31 -13.55 -36.31 -52.32
N PRO A 32 -14.27 -36.30 -53.46
CA PRO A 32 -15.67 -35.88 -53.55
C PRO A 32 -16.66 -37.04 -53.43
N LYS A 33 -17.84 -36.80 -52.83
CA LYS A 33 -19.01 -37.68 -53.01
C LYS A 33 -20.35 -36.94 -52.93
N LYS A 34 -20.97 -36.86 -54.12
CA LYS A 34 -22.40 -36.92 -54.48
C LYS A 34 -23.46 -36.31 -53.53
N VAL A 35 -23.99 -35.19 -54.03
CA VAL A 35 -25.40 -34.77 -54.13
C VAL A 35 -26.46 -35.78 -53.70
N SER A 36 -27.33 -35.36 -52.78
CA SER A 36 -28.78 -35.58 -52.84
C SER A 36 -29.49 -34.34 -52.26
N SER A 37 -30.56 -33.95 -52.93
CA SER A 37 -31.28 -32.68 -52.86
C SER A 37 -32.39 -32.68 -51.80
N GLU A 38 -32.98 -31.49 -51.58
CA GLU A 38 -34.12 -31.11 -50.70
C GLU A 38 -33.71 -30.65 -49.29
N ALA A 39 -34.04 -29.45 -48.79
CA ALA A 39 -35.01 -28.45 -49.20
C ALA A 39 -34.54 -27.02 -48.82
N VAL A 40 -35.08 -26.07 -49.58
CA VAL A 40 -34.90 -24.61 -49.48
C VAL A 40 -35.27 -24.07 -48.09
N GLN A 41 -34.36 -23.34 -47.45
CA GLN A 41 -34.68 -22.29 -46.47
C GLN A 41 -33.71 -21.11 -46.69
N ASP A 42 -34.28 -19.98 -47.08
CA ASP A 42 -33.57 -18.72 -47.30
C ASP A 42 -33.09 -18.08 -45.98
N PRO A 43 -32.05 -17.23 -46.07
CA PRO A 43 -31.25 -16.73 -44.97
C PRO A 43 -31.93 -15.52 -44.33
N HIS A 44 -31.74 -15.27 -43.03
CA HIS A 44 -31.51 -13.93 -42.45
C HIS A 44 -31.50 -14.01 -40.91
N THR A 45 -30.45 -13.41 -40.34
CA THR A 45 -30.39 -12.92 -38.96
C THR A 45 -30.10 -13.95 -37.86
N SER A 46 -28.92 -14.58 -37.93
CA SER A 46 -28.21 -14.94 -36.70
C SER A 46 -27.70 -13.64 -36.07
N ALA A 47 -28.44 -13.13 -35.08
CA ALA A 47 -27.99 -12.03 -34.24
C ALA A 47 -26.60 -12.38 -33.65
N PRO A 48 -25.65 -11.44 -33.60
CA PRO A 48 -24.39 -11.69 -32.92
C PRO A 48 -24.69 -12.01 -31.46
N THR A 49 -24.33 -13.22 -31.04
CA THR A 49 -24.33 -13.61 -29.63
C THR A 49 -23.57 -12.53 -28.86
N PRO A 50 -24.18 -11.85 -27.88
CA PRO A 50 -23.46 -10.86 -27.10
C PRO A 50 -22.24 -11.56 -26.48
N PRO A 51 -21.06 -10.91 -26.48
CA PRO A 51 -19.89 -11.46 -25.81
C PRO A 51 -20.30 -11.83 -24.37
N PRO A 52 -19.79 -12.93 -23.81
CA PRO A 52 -20.12 -13.32 -22.44
C PRO A 52 -19.91 -12.10 -21.56
N ALA A 53 -20.99 -11.66 -20.91
CA ALA A 53 -20.94 -10.56 -19.96
C ALA A 53 -19.74 -10.84 -19.06
N ARG A 54 -18.76 -9.91 -19.05
CA ARG A 54 -17.66 -9.97 -18.08
C ARG A 54 -18.32 -10.26 -16.75
N ALA A 55 -17.99 -11.40 -16.13
CA ALA A 55 -18.46 -11.71 -14.80
C ALA A 55 -18.10 -10.49 -13.94
N GLU A 56 -19.09 -9.66 -13.64
CA GLU A 56 -18.90 -8.56 -12.72
C GLU A 56 -18.53 -9.23 -11.42
N MET A 57 -17.26 -9.11 -11.02
CA MET A 57 -16.85 -9.46 -9.66
C MET A 57 -17.68 -8.57 -8.74
N SER A 58 -18.78 -9.13 -8.26
CA SER A 58 -19.72 -8.45 -7.40
C SER A 58 -18.97 -8.16 -6.10
N ARG A 59 -18.80 -6.87 -5.81
CA ARG A 59 -18.20 -6.42 -4.54
C ARG A 59 -19.07 -6.91 -3.40
N LEU A 60 -18.45 -7.34 -2.31
CA LEU A 60 -19.20 -7.71 -1.11
C LEU A 60 -20.02 -6.52 -0.60
N PRO A 61 -21.26 -6.75 -0.12
CA PRO A 61 -22.10 -5.67 0.39
C PRO A 61 -21.45 -5.03 1.63
N PRO A 62 -21.60 -3.70 1.81
CA PRO A 62 -21.07 -3.00 2.96
C PRO A 62 -21.75 -3.47 4.25
N THR A 63 -20.95 -3.61 5.30
CA THR A 63 -21.40 -4.00 6.64
C THR A 63 -21.60 -2.77 7.51
N THR A 64 -22.64 -2.76 8.34
CA THR A 64 -22.96 -1.63 9.25
C THR A 64 -22.34 -1.79 10.64
N ARG A 65 -21.86 -2.99 10.97
CA ARG A 65 -21.21 -3.32 12.25
C ARG A 65 -19.88 -4.02 11.98
N PRO A 66 -18.85 -3.77 12.80
CA PRO A 66 -17.57 -4.44 12.66
C PRO A 66 -17.76 -5.95 12.91
N THR A 67 -17.43 -6.75 11.91
CA THR A 67 -17.45 -8.22 12.00
C THR A 67 -16.16 -8.71 12.65
N VAL A 68 -16.19 -9.85 13.34
CA VAL A 68 -14.97 -10.47 13.90
C VAL A 68 -13.91 -10.70 12.82
N ALA A 69 -14.30 -11.10 11.61
CA ALA A 69 -13.39 -11.23 10.47
C ALA A 69 -12.70 -9.91 10.11
N GLN A 70 -13.40 -8.78 10.17
CA GLN A 70 -12.80 -7.46 9.94
C GLN A 70 -11.86 -7.06 11.07
N LEU A 71 -12.18 -7.40 12.32
CA LEU A 71 -11.28 -7.17 13.45
C LEU A 71 -9.99 -8.00 13.32
N LEU A 72 -10.10 -9.27 12.92
CA LEU A 72 -8.95 -10.13 12.64
C LEU A 72 -8.12 -9.65 11.45
N TYR A 73 -8.77 -9.12 10.41
CA TYR A 73 -8.08 -8.49 9.29
C TYR A 73 -7.31 -7.23 9.74
N LEU A 74 -7.97 -6.32 10.47
CA LEU A 74 -7.34 -5.08 10.92
C LEU A 74 -6.23 -5.35 11.95
N LEU A 75 -6.49 -6.10 13.01
CA LEU A 75 -5.52 -6.30 14.07
C LEU A 75 -4.48 -7.39 13.74
N GLY A 76 -4.90 -8.46 13.08
CA GLY A 76 -4.02 -9.55 12.70
C GLY A 76 -3.17 -9.19 11.48
N PHE A 77 -3.80 -9.04 10.31
CA PHE A 77 -3.07 -8.80 9.07
C PHE A 77 -2.40 -7.43 9.05
N HIS A 78 -3.14 -6.34 9.33
CA HIS A 78 -2.53 -4.99 9.34
C HIS A 78 -1.78 -4.67 10.63
N GLY A 79 -2.20 -5.16 11.79
CA GLY A 79 -1.48 -4.94 13.05
C GLY A 79 -0.22 -5.79 13.17
N ILE A 80 -0.37 -7.10 13.33
CA ILE A 80 0.77 -8.02 13.52
C ILE A 80 1.64 -8.11 12.25
N GLY A 81 1.02 -8.13 11.06
CA GLY A 81 1.78 -8.12 9.81
C GLY A 81 2.66 -6.87 9.67
N SER A 82 2.14 -5.68 9.99
CA SER A 82 2.95 -4.47 9.96
C SER A 82 4.00 -4.40 11.06
N PHE A 83 3.74 -4.94 12.26
CA PHE A 83 4.74 -5.07 13.31
C PHE A 83 5.98 -5.82 12.81
N ILE A 84 5.76 -6.98 12.18
CA ILE A 84 6.84 -7.83 11.66
C ILE A 84 7.55 -7.15 10.49
N VAL A 85 6.80 -6.70 9.48
CA VAL A 85 7.39 -6.10 8.27
C VAL A 85 8.12 -4.81 8.59
N SER A 86 7.50 -3.91 9.35
CA SER A 86 8.10 -2.63 9.68
C SER A 86 9.32 -2.76 10.60
N GLY A 87 9.25 -3.65 11.59
CA GLY A 87 10.40 -3.97 12.44
C GLY A 87 11.56 -4.55 11.62
N GLY A 88 11.26 -5.51 10.74
CA GLY A 88 12.25 -6.13 9.86
C GLY A 88 12.91 -5.15 8.89
N VAL A 89 12.14 -4.25 8.26
CA VAL A 89 12.69 -3.23 7.36
C VAL A 89 13.59 -2.25 8.11
N ASN A 90 13.16 -1.73 9.25
CA ASN A 90 13.99 -0.81 10.05
C ASN A 90 15.25 -1.49 10.59
N PHE A 91 15.16 -2.76 10.99
CA PHE A 91 16.31 -3.57 11.37
C PHE A 91 17.29 -3.72 10.21
N GLY A 92 16.80 -4.05 9.00
CA GLY A 92 17.62 -4.18 7.80
C GLY A 92 18.37 -2.89 7.46
N ILE A 93 17.68 -1.75 7.51
CA ILE A 93 18.29 -0.42 7.29
C ILE A 93 19.37 -0.16 8.34
N ALA A 94 19.08 -0.41 9.62
CA ALA A 94 20.04 -0.22 10.71
C ALA A 94 21.27 -1.14 10.56
N CYS A 95 21.08 -2.39 10.14
CA CYS A 95 22.17 -3.29 9.83
C CYS A 95 23.06 -2.74 8.71
N ALA A 96 22.45 -2.25 7.63
CA ALA A 96 23.18 -1.67 6.50
C ALA A 96 23.96 -0.41 6.88
N MET A 97 23.41 0.43 7.76
CA MET A 97 24.03 1.68 8.19
C MET A 97 25.13 1.48 9.24
N TYR A 98 24.92 0.59 10.21
CA TYR A 98 25.71 0.60 11.44
C TYR A 98 26.70 -0.56 11.59
N LEU A 99 26.49 -1.73 10.96
CA LEU A 99 27.34 -2.90 11.23
C LEU A 99 28.80 -2.71 10.78
N HIS A 100 29.02 -2.00 9.68
CA HIS A 100 30.35 -1.85 9.06
C HIS A 100 30.84 -0.41 9.03
N THR A 101 30.23 0.48 9.84
CA THR A 101 30.66 1.88 9.90
C THR A 101 31.93 2.01 10.75
N PRO A 102 32.96 2.73 10.27
CA PRO A 102 34.15 3.02 11.07
C PRO A 102 33.91 4.16 12.08
N ASP A 103 32.87 4.96 11.87
CA ASP A 103 32.57 6.14 12.66
C ASP A 103 31.76 5.79 13.92
N LYS A 104 31.94 6.57 14.99
CA LYS A 104 31.17 6.38 16.22
C LYS A 104 29.68 6.62 15.97
N ILE A 105 28.85 5.76 16.53
CA ILE A 105 27.39 5.94 16.56
C ILE A 105 27.06 6.73 17.82
N THR A 106 26.38 7.85 17.63
CA THR A 106 26.09 8.78 18.71
C THR A 106 24.60 9.07 18.79
N LEU A 107 24.15 9.60 19.92
CA LEU A 107 22.74 9.91 20.08
C LEU A 107 22.36 11.13 19.23
N PHE A 108 23.09 12.24 19.34
CA PHE A 108 22.73 13.51 18.69
C PHE A 108 23.71 13.98 17.61
N HIS A 109 25.00 13.64 17.71
CA HIS A 109 25.98 14.11 16.74
C HIS A 109 25.87 13.43 15.36
N LEU A 110 26.12 14.23 14.33
CA LEU A 110 26.28 13.75 12.96
C LEU A 110 27.68 13.14 12.77
N PRO A 111 27.87 12.21 11.81
CA PRO A 111 26.91 11.74 10.79
C PRO A 111 25.97 10.61 11.26
N ASN A 112 26.38 9.80 12.26
CA ASN A 112 25.66 8.61 12.71
C ASN A 112 24.81 8.89 13.95
N THR A 113 23.79 9.75 13.82
CA THR A 113 22.85 10.08 14.90
C THR A 113 21.71 9.08 14.99
N LEU A 114 21.50 8.47 16.16
CA LEU A 114 20.33 7.62 16.40
C LEU A 114 19.05 8.43 16.62
N ALA A 115 19.13 9.59 17.27
CA ALA A 115 17.95 10.43 17.50
C ALA A 115 17.42 11.02 16.19
N GLY A 116 18.32 11.43 15.28
CA GLY A 116 17.95 11.90 13.95
C GLY A 116 17.35 10.79 13.09
N ASP A 117 17.98 9.61 13.08
CA ASP A 117 17.46 8.46 12.32
C ASP A 117 16.11 7.97 12.88
N ALA A 118 15.91 7.97 14.19
CA ALA A 118 14.60 7.72 14.81
C ALA A 118 13.55 8.75 14.38
N GLY A 119 13.89 10.04 14.43
CA GLY A 119 13.01 11.12 14.00
C GLY A 119 12.61 10.98 12.54
N LEU A 120 13.55 10.61 11.67
CA LEU A 120 13.28 10.37 10.25
C LEU A 120 12.32 9.20 10.03
N THR A 121 12.53 8.07 10.72
CA THR A 121 11.61 6.92 10.71
C THR A 121 10.19 7.34 11.12
N LEU A 122 10.05 8.16 12.17
CA LEU A 122 8.75 8.59 12.68
C LEU A 122 7.99 9.52 11.73
N ILE A 123 8.66 10.11 10.75
CA ILE A 123 8.06 11.01 9.75
C ILE A 123 7.82 10.27 8.43
N ILE A 124 8.84 9.63 7.88
CA ILE A 124 8.78 9.01 6.55
C ILE A 124 7.88 7.77 6.57
N GLN A 125 8.00 6.93 7.58
CA GLN A 125 7.29 5.66 7.58
C GLN A 125 5.77 5.83 7.59
N PRO A 126 5.15 6.71 8.42
CA PRO A 126 3.71 6.95 8.32
C PRO A 126 3.25 7.43 6.93
N ILE A 127 4.07 8.22 6.22
CA ILE A 127 3.76 8.64 4.84
C ILE A 127 3.71 7.43 3.91
N VAL A 128 4.74 6.59 3.94
CA VAL A 128 4.81 5.39 3.11
C VAL A 128 3.69 4.42 3.46
N THR A 129 3.45 4.17 4.75
CA THR A 129 2.36 3.32 5.24
C THR A 129 1.01 3.83 4.77
N TRP A 130 0.73 5.14 4.85
CA TRP A 130 -0.53 5.71 4.38
C TRP A 130 -0.81 5.40 2.90
N LEU A 131 0.22 5.51 2.06
CA LEU A 131 0.13 5.20 0.63
C LEU A 131 -0.06 3.70 0.38
N ILE A 132 0.71 2.85 1.06
CA ILE A 132 0.59 1.40 0.94
C ILE A 132 -0.80 0.94 1.35
N GLU A 133 -1.32 1.43 2.48
CA GLU A 133 -2.65 1.08 2.98
C GLU A 133 -3.77 1.56 2.05
N ALA A 134 -3.62 2.75 1.45
CA ALA A 134 -4.55 3.22 0.43
C ALA A 134 -4.64 2.25 -0.76
N LEU A 135 -3.51 1.67 -1.17
CA LEU A 135 -3.44 0.72 -2.27
C LEU A 135 -3.95 -0.67 -1.87
N LEU A 136 -3.46 -1.22 -0.75
CA LEU A 136 -3.83 -2.56 -0.28
C LEU A 136 -5.32 -2.68 -0.02
N VAL A 137 -5.91 -1.73 0.72
CA VAL A 137 -7.34 -1.74 0.99
C VAL A 137 -8.14 -1.59 -0.31
N ASN A 138 -7.69 -0.76 -1.24
CA ASN A 138 -8.39 -0.62 -2.53
C ASN A 138 -8.36 -1.92 -3.34
N LEU A 139 -7.25 -2.66 -3.31
CA LEU A 139 -7.12 -3.96 -3.95
C LEU A 139 -8.00 -5.01 -3.27
N ASP A 140 -7.97 -5.10 -1.94
CA ASP A 140 -8.74 -6.08 -1.17
C ASP A 140 -10.25 -5.90 -1.31
N LEU A 141 -10.71 -4.65 -1.43
CA LEU A 141 -12.11 -4.34 -1.72
C LEU A 141 -12.50 -4.63 -3.17
N ARG A 142 -11.56 -4.58 -4.12
CA ARG A 142 -11.81 -4.95 -5.53
C ARG A 142 -11.87 -6.45 -5.76
N THR A 143 -11.08 -7.21 -5.01
CA THR A 143 -11.04 -8.68 -5.10
C THR A 143 -12.13 -9.34 -4.26
N SER A 144 -13.00 -8.56 -3.60
CA SER A 144 -14.02 -9.06 -2.68
C SER A 144 -13.45 -9.91 -1.53
N SER A 145 -12.18 -9.68 -1.17
CA SER A 145 -11.51 -10.37 -0.06
C SER A 145 -12.02 -9.88 1.31
N VAL A 146 -12.42 -8.60 1.38
CA VAL A 146 -12.92 -7.96 2.60
C VAL A 146 -14.20 -7.18 2.32
N SER A 147 -15.19 -7.31 3.21
CA SER A 147 -16.41 -6.50 3.15
C SER A 147 -16.10 -5.05 3.56
N PRO A 148 -16.53 -4.04 2.77
CA PRO A 148 -16.44 -2.65 3.18
C PRO A 148 -17.19 -2.40 4.50
N LEU A 149 -16.74 -1.44 5.29
CA LEU A 149 -17.42 -1.01 6.52
C LEU A 149 -18.12 0.33 6.28
N ALA A 150 -19.44 0.35 6.34
CA ALA A 150 -20.25 1.56 6.19
C ALA A 150 -21.02 1.81 7.49
N TYR A 151 -20.30 2.29 8.51
CA TYR A 151 -20.95 2.67 9.75
C TYR A 151 -21.93 3.84 9.47
N PRO A 152 -23.19 3.80 9.93
CA PRO A 152 -24.17 4.84 9.63
C PRO A 152 -23.79 6.14 10.35
N LEU A 153 -22.95 6.95 9.71
CA LEU A 153 -22.48 8.22 10.22
C LEU A 153 -23.45 9.34 9.82
N SER A 154 -23.90 10.11 10.81
CA SER A 154 -24.70 11.31 10.57
C SER A 154 -23.99 12.28 9.62
N PRO A 155 -24.70 12.96 8.70
CA PRO A 155 -24.12 13.90 7.73
C PRO A 155 -23.35 15.05 8.35
N SER A 156 -23.67 15.45 9.59
CA SER A 156 -22.98 16.50 10.33
C SER A 156 -21.79 15.99 11.16
N SER A 157 -21.56 14.67 11.21
CA SER A 157 -20.57 14.09 12.12
C SER A 157 -19.13 14.52 11.76
N PRO A 158 -18.30 14.85 12.77
CA PRO A 158 -16.90 15.19 12.55
C PRO A 158 -16.13 14.01 11.97
N VAL A 159 -16.53 12.77 12.26
CA VAL A 159 -15.93 11.55 11.71
C VAL A 159 -16.17 11.45 10.19
N ARG A 160 -17.37 11.76 9.69
CA ARG A 160 -17.64 11.76 8.24
C ARG A 160 -16.82 12.83 7.50
N LYS A 161 -16.72 14.03 8.09
CA LYS A 161 -15.84 15.10 7.59
C LYS A 161 -14.37 14.69 7.63
N PHE A 162 -13.95 14.00 8.68
CA PHE A 162 -12.61 13.43 8.79
C PHE A 162 -12.34 12.37 7.73
N LEU A 163 -13.32 11.54 7.34
CA LEU A 163 -13.17 10.61 6.21
C LEU A 163 -13.19 11.31 4.83
N GLY A 164 -13.61 12.58 4.81
CA GLY A 164 -13.76 13.40 3.61
C GLY A 164 -14.82 12.87 2.66
N VAL A 165 -15.88 12.30 3.22
CA VAL A 165 -17.09 11.92 2.49
C VAL A 165 -17.97 13.17 2.37
N PRO A 166 -18.39 13.57 1.15
CA PRO A 166 -19.26 14.74 0.97
C PRO A 166 -20.56 14.61 1.77
N SER A 167 -21.05 15.71 2.33
CA SER A 167 -22.41 15.75 2.89
C SER A 167 -23.38 15.95 1.71
N SER A 168 -24.10 14.90 1.32
CA SER A 168 -25.26 15.06 0.45
C SER A 168 -26.34 15.82 1.23
N SER A 169 -26.43 17.13 0.98
CA SER A 169 -27.55 17.94 1.43
C SER A 169 -28.73 17.65 0.50
N PRO A 170 -29.95 17.37 1.00
CA PRO A 170 -31.13 17.25 0.15
C PRO A 170 -31.53 18.65 -0.32
N THR A 171 -30.81 19.19 -1.28
CA THR A 171 -31.15 20.46 -1.92
C THR A 171 -32.16 20.17 -3.02
N ASN A 172 -33.22 20.98 -3.03
CA ASN A 172 -34.41 20.90 -3.89
C ASN A 172 -34.15 20.35 -5.32
N PRO A 173 -35.09 19.54 -5.87
CA PRO A 173 -34.96 18.91 -7.19
C PRO A 173 -34.95 19.88 -8.39
N GLU A 174 -34.88 21.19 -8.19
CA GLU A 174 -35.01 22.20 -9.24
C GLU A 174 -33.69 22.87 -9.68
N SER A 175 -32.59 22.69 -8.95
CA SER A 175 -31.27 23.18 -9.35
C SER A 175 -30.42 22.03 -9.88
N GLN A 176 -30.73 21.60 -11.10
CA GLN A 176 -29.96 20.65 -11.89
C GLN A 176 -28.69 21.33 -12.45
N GLU A 177 -27.80 21.82 -11.58
CA GLU A 177 -26.40 21.99 -11.94
C GLU A 177 -25.76 20.61 -11.89
N GLN A 178 -25.21 20.16 -13.02
CA GLN A 178 -24.50 18.90 -13.15
C GLN A 178 -23.56 18.69 -11.94
N PRO A 179 -23.61 17.54 -11.25
CA PRO A 179 -22.69 17.28 -10.15
C PRO A 179 -21.28 17.27 -10.74
N SER A 180 -20.55 18.37 -10.52
CA SER A 180 -19.17 18.45 -10.96
C SER A 180 -18.43 17.27 -10.32
N SER A 181 -17.95 16.36 -11.18
CA SER A 181 -17.17 15.18 -10.82
C SER A 181 -15.86 15.52 -10.07
N SER A 182 -15.60 16.82 -9.89
CA SER A 182 -14.47 17.44 -9.20
C SER A 182 -14.46 17.20 -7.68
N ASN A 183 -15.62 17.10 -7.02
CA ASN A 183 -15.69 16.92 -5.56
C ASN A 183 -15.47 15.49 -5.06
N ARG A 184 -15.26 14.52 -5.96
CA ARG A 184 -15.08 13.10 -5.61
C ARG A 184 -13.67 12.76 -5.15
N ARG A 185 -12.68 13.60 -5.46
CA ARG A 185 -11.29 13.44 -5.01
C ARG A 185 -11.05 14.32 -3.80
N MET A 186 -10.95 13.71 -2.64
CA MET A 186 -10.45 14.35 -1.43
C MET A 186 -9.15 15.09 -1.74
N GLY A 187 -9.14 16.41 -1.53
CA GLY A 187 -7.99 17.26 -1.87
C GLY A 187 -6.71 16.75 -1.21
N LEU A 188 -5.60 16.75 -1.96
CA LEU A 188 -4.27 16.31 -1.52
C LEU A 188 -3.88 16.94 -0.18
N VAL A 189 -4.17 18.24 -0.02
CA VAL A 189 -3.93 19.01 1.21
C VAL A 189 -4.65 18.39 2.40
N GLY A 190 -5.92 18.00 2.24
CA GLY A 190 -6.69 17.36 3.32
C GLY A 190 -6.16 16.00 3.72
N GLN A 191 -5.51 15.25 2.82
CA GLN A 191 -4.85 13.99 3.19
C GLN A 191 -3.55 14.25 3.97
N ILE A 192 -2.74 15.21 3.51
CA ILE A 192 -1.48 15.58 4.17
C ILE A 192 -1.74 16.08 5.58
N LEU A 193 -2.74 16.96 5.78
CA LEU A 193 -3.07 17.49 7.10
C LEU A 193 -3.52 16.38 8.07
N ARG A 194 -4.35 15.42 7.61
CA ARG A 194 -4.78 14.29 8.46
C ARG A 194 -3.62 13.38 8.81
N LEU A 195 -2.80 13.05 7.82
CA LEU A 195 -1.61 12.25 8.05
C LEU A 195 -0.70 12.90 9.10
N PHE A 196 -0.47 14.21 8.95
CA PHE A 196 0.37 14.96 9.86
C PHE A 196 -0.23 15.04 11.27
N PHE A 197 -1.44 15.56 11.43
CA PHE A 197 -2.03 15.82 12.75
C PHE A 197 -2.52 14.57 13.48
N CYS A 198 -2.96 13.54 12.77
CA CYS A 198 -3.54 12.34 13.41
C CYS A 198 -2.55 11.20 13.58
N PHE A 199 -1.45 11.18 12.82
CA PHE A 199 -0.51 10.06 12.84
C PHE A 199 0.93 10.50 13.14
N ILE A 200 1.51 11.38 12.31
CA ILE A 200 2.93 11.78 12.46
C ILE A 200 3.15 12.57 13.76
N LEU A 201 2.36 13.61 14.01
CA LEU A 201 2.55 14.47 15.17
C LEU A 201 2.38 13.68 16.49
N PRO A 202 1.31 12.89 16.69
CA PRO A 202 1.18 12.07 17.91
C PRO A 202 2.29 11.02 18.04
N SER A 203 2.64 10.30 16.97
CA SER A 203 3.70 9.29 17.03
C SER A 203 5.05 9.92 17.37
N PHE A 204 5.38 11.06 16.77
CA PHE A 204 6.61 11.79 17.02
C PHE A 204 6.67 12.29 18.48
N LEU A 205 5.61 12.92 18.97
CA LEU A 205 5.57 13.47 20.33
C LEU A 205 5.66 12.40 21.43
N ILE A 206 5.26 11.16 21.15
CA ILE A 206 5.29 10.06 22.12
C ILE A 206 6.56 9.22 21.94
N LEU A 207 6.77 8.68 20.74
CA LEU A 207 7.81 7.69 20.48
C LEU A 207 9.20 8.31 20.40
N TRP A 208 9.34 9.55 19.92
CA TRP A 208 10.65 10.20 19.83
C TRP A 208 11.27 10.48 21.20
N PRO A 209 10.61 11.19 22.14
CA PRO A 209 11.20 11.42 23.47
C PRO A 209 11.36 10.12 24.27
N MET A 210 10.44 9.16 24.11
CA MET A 210 10.60 7.83 24.70
C MET A 210 11.86 7.12 24.18
N SER A 211 12.11 7.18 22.86
CA SER A 211 13.30 6.63 22.22
C SER A 211 14.58 7.29 22.75
N VAL A 212 14.62 8.62 22.80
CA VAL A 212 15.75 9.38 23.36
C VAL A 212 15.97 9.00 24.83
N GLY A 213 14.91 8.90 25.63
CA GLY A 213 15.00 8.47 27.03
C GLY A 213 15.60 7.08 27.19
N ILE A 214 15.14 6.10 26.41
CA ILE A 214 15.69 4.74 26.44
C ILE A 214 17.15 4.73 25.99
N LEU A 215 17.47 5.43 24.91
CA LEU A 215 18.84 5.49 24.38
C LEU A 215 19.81 6.18 25.34
N THR A 216 19.40 7.26 26.02
CA THR A 216 20.23 7.90 27.06
C THR A 216 20.47 6.98 28.26
N ALA A 217 19.52 6.09 28.60
CA ALA A 217 19.68 5.12 29.68
C ALA A 217 20.63 3.97 29.32
N VAL A 218 20.69 3.57 28.04
CA VAL A 218 21.53 2.46 27.56
C VAL A 218 22.90 2.93 27.07
N GLY A 219 23.01 4.15 26.57
CA GLY A 219 24.22 4.68 25.96
C GLY A 219 25.32 5.02 26.97
N GLU A 220 26.57 4.92 26.53
CA GLU A 220 27.71 5.34 27.33
C GLU A 220 27.96 6.83 27.13
N LYS A 221 27.87 7.61 28.22
CA LYS A 221 28.14 9.05 28.16
C LYS A 221 29.62 9.31 27.92
N GLN A 222 29.97 9.88 26.78
CA GLN A 222 31.32 10.33 26.44
C GLN A 222 31.29 11.82 26.12
N GLY A 223 31.81 12.65 27.04
CA GLY A 223 31.76 14.11 26.90
C GLY A 223 30.33 14.65 26.96
N SER A 224 29.89 15.29 25.87
CA SER A 224 28.56 15.91 25.76
C SER A 224 27.48 15.02 25.11
N ASP A 225 27.83 13.80 24.68
CA ASP A 225 26.92 12.92 23.94
C ASP A 225 26.97 11.47 24.47
N TYR A 226 26.05 10.64 24.01
CA TYR A 226 25.97 9.21 24.31
C TYR A 226 26.44 8.42 23.09
N VAL A 227 27.33 7.46 23.32
CA VAL A 227 27.94 6.62 22.29
C VAL A 227 27.41 5.19 22.42
N PHE A 228 27.22 4.53 21.29
CA PHE A 228 26.71 3.17 21.21
C PHE A 228 27.68 2.27 20.47
N GLN A 229 27.67 1.00 20.85
CA GLN A 229 28.37 -0.03 20.09
C GLN A 229 27.68 -0.22 18.73
N ASN A 230 28.48 -0.54 17.72
CA ASN A 230 28.03 -0.75 16.35
C ASN A 230 27.19 -2.01 16.15
N GLN A 231 27.23 -2.94 17.10
CA GLN A 231 26.47 -4.18 17.05
C GLN A 231 25.34 -4.20 18.08
N TRP A 232 24.21 -4.74 17.62
CA TRP A 232 22.97 -5.01 18.34
C TRP A 232 22.21 -3.80 18.87
N ALA A 233 22.85 -2.85 19.57
CA ALA A 233 22.14 -1.73 20.20
C ALA A 233 21.32 -0.90 19.19
N PRO A 234 21.92 -0.32 18.13
CA PRO A 234 21.16 0.49 17.17
C PRO A 234 20.21 -0.36 16.30
N GLN A 235 20.56 -1.60 15.99
CA GLN A 235 19.74 -2.50 15.17
C GLN A 235 18.48 -2.94 15.92
N ILE A 236 18.61 -3.39 17.17
CA ILE A 236 17.49 -3.79 18.02
C ILE A 236 16.60 -2.57 18.31
N PHE A 237 17.20 -1.43 18.61
CA PHE A 237 16.46 -0.18 18.79
C PHE A 237 15.56 0.12 17.57
N LYS A 238 16.13 0.06 16.36
CA LYS A 238 15.40 0.30 15.12
C LYS A 238 14.34 -0.75 14.83
N LEU A 239 14.62 -2.02 15.12
CA LEU A 239 13.64 -3.10 15.02
C LEU A 239 12.42 -2.79 15.88
N VAL A 240 12.64 -2.50 17.16
CA VAL A 240 11.56 -2.26 18.12
C VAL A 240 10.78 -1.00 17.77
N LEU A 241 11.48 0.09 17.44
CA LEU A 241 10.84 1.36 17.05
C LEU A 241 9.94 1.17 15.82
N GLY A 242 10.45 0.53 14.76
CA GLY A 242 9.70 0.25 13.55
C GLY A 242 8.48 -0.64 13.84
N ALA A 243 8.68 -1.72 14.60
CA ALA A 243 7.64 -2.69 14.92
C ALA A 243 6.50 -2.06 15.74
N VAL A 244 6.84 -1.34 16.81
CA VAL A 244 5.86 -0.63 17.66
C VAL A 244 5.11 0.43 16.85
N GLN A 245 5.82 1.21 16.03
CA GLN A 245 5.17 2.20 15.17
C GLN A 245 4.21 1.55 14.17
N GLY A 246 4.63 0.47 13.50
CA GLY A 246 3.80 -0.27 12.56
C GLY A 246 2.51 -0.76 13.22
N LEU A 247 2.63 -1.41 14.38
CA LEU A 247 1.50 -1.95 15.13
C LEU A 247 0.51 -0.86 15.57
N LEU A 248 1.00 0.30 15.99
CA LEU A 248 0.14 1.39 16.48
C LEU A 248 -0.61 2.10 15.35
N ILE A 249 0.06 2.33 14.21
CA ILE A 249 -0.44 3.22 13.17
C ILE A 249 -1.23 2.48 12.09
N THR A 250 -0.67 1.36 11.60
CA THR A 250 -1.19 0.66 10.41
C THR A 250 -2.65 0.19 10.54
N PRO A 251 -3.10 -0.47 11.63
CA PRO A 251 -4.49 -0.91 11.72
C PRO A 251 -5.49 0.25 11.74
N VAL A 252 -5.09 1.41 12.29
CA VAL A 252 -5.92 2.62 12.31
C VAL A 252 -6.02 3.23 10.92
N MET A 253 -4.92 3.25 10.15
CA MET A 253 -4.92 3.69 8.76
C MET A 253 -5.74 2.76 7.86
N ALA A 254 -5.60 1.44 8.02
CA ALA A 254 -6.41 0.46 7.29
C ALA A 254 -7.91 0.66 7.59
N ALA A 255 -8.28 0.82 8.87
CA ALA A 255 -9.66 1.10 9.27
C ALA A 255 -10.20 2.38 8.65
N PHE A 256 -9.40 3.45 8.57
CA PHE A 256 -9.76 4.69 7.88
C PHE A 256 -10.13 4.43 6.41
N TRP A 257 -9.28 3.71 5.67
CA TRP A 257 -9.53 3.42 4.25
C TRP A 257 -10.73 2.52 4.03
N VAL A 258 -10.87 1.45 4.83
CA VAL A 258 -12.03 0.53 4.75
C VAL A 258 -13.33 1.27 5.02
N MET A 259 -13.35 2.14 6.05
CA MET A 259 -14.54 2.90 6.41
C MET A 259 -14.89 3.96 5.37
N ARG A 260 -13.88 4.65 4.82
CA ARG A 260 -14.06 5.64 3.77
C ARG A 260 -14.68 5.01 2.52
N GLU A 261 -14.13 3.91 2.04
CA GLU A 261 -14.63 3.24 0.83
C GLU A 261 -16.03 2.65 1.05
N GLY A 262 -16.32 2.08 2.23
CA GLY A 262 -17.67 1.56 2.52
C GLY A 262 -18.76 2.64 2.48
N LEU A 263 -18.47 3.82 3.02
CA LEU A 263 -19.38 4.96 2.94
C LEU A 263 -19.58 5.47 1.51
N LEU A 264 -18.50 5.60 0.75
CA LEU A 264 -18.57 6.03 -0.66
C LEU A 264 -19.37 5.05 -1.52
N MET A 265 -19.29 3.75 -1.25
CA MET A 265 -20.10 2.74 -1.93
C MET A 265 -21.59 2.86 -1.57
N THR A 266 -21.90 3.15 -0.30
CA THR A 266 -23.29 3.33 0.15
C THR A 266 -23.94 4.55 -0.49
N GLU A 267 -23.20 5.65 -0.66
CA GLU A 267 -23.72 6.86 -1.31
C GLU A 267 -23.82 6.72 -2.83
N GLY A 268 -22.82 6.14 -3.49
CA GLY A 268 -22.83 5.94 -4.94
C GLY A 268 -23.81 4.86 -5.41
N GLY A 269 -24.23 3.95 -4.53
CA GLY A 269 -25.23 2.92 -4.82
C GLY A 269 -26.69 3.37 -4.65
N LEU A 270 -26.93 4.56 -4.07
CA LEU A 270 -28.28 5.14 -3.94
C LEU A 270 -28.71 5.97 -5.16
N GLU A 271 -27.83 6.14 -6.16
CA GLU A 271 -28.10 6.85 -7.42
C GLU A 271 -28.30 5.91 -8.63
N GLY A 272 -28.40 4.60 -8.41
CA GLY A 272 -28.57 3.57 -9.45
C GLY A 272 -29.96 2.96 -9.50
#